data_AF-A0A0D0D3C5-F1
#
_entry.id   AF-A0A0D0D3C5-F1
#
_cell.length_a   1.000
_cell.length_b   1.000
_cell.length_c   1.000
_cell.angle_alpha   90.00
_cell.angle_beta   90.00
_cell.angle_gamma   90.00
#
_symmetry.space_group_name_H-M   'P 1'
#
loop_
_entity.id
_entity.type
_entity.pdbx_description
1 polymer ?
#
loop_
_entity_poly.entity_id
_entity_poly.type
_entity_poly.pdbx_seq_one_letter_code
_entity_poly.pdbx_strand_id
1 'polypeptide(L)'
;MRYYEQRYPEVDELVMVQVRQIAEMGAYVKLLEYDNIEGMILLSELSRRRIRSIQKLIRIGRNEVVVVLRVDREKGYIDLSKRRVSPEDITKCEERYMKSKAVASIMRHVASKLPSIDAGAAPAGSEAVPAAAVDVGSGDGATEKENASPSSVGADKDSKKARRAAKKADTANANGVGDDGEEGGHGGPSEEARLERLYEQVAWPLGKTYGHPYDAFKLALTEQDTVFSTLATLPSSATVSILVSTIARRLTPQPIKLRADIELTCYTPAGIDAIKKALRSGEKESNETVPIKAKLVAPPLYVLSTNATDKYAAVDRLERAIESIQGSIESQGGSLVVKMKPKAISETEEQDLAQLMAKVGQENAEVSGDEEEDEGV
;
A
#
# COMPACT_ATOMS: atom_id res chain seq x y z
N MET A 1 7.31 -14.80 14.21
CA MET A 1 5.91 -15.04 13.84
C MET A 1 5.79 -16.06 12.70
N ARG A 2 4.89 -17.06 12.81
CA ARG A 2 4.58 -18.03 11.73
C ARG A 2 3.39 -17.58 10.87
N TYR A 3 3.48 -17.77 9.56
CA TYR A 3 2.41 -17.44 8.61
C TYR A 3 1.42 -18.61 8.45
N TYR A 4 1.91 -19.83 8.55
CA TYR A 4 1.12 -21.05 8.47
C TYR A 4 0.90 -21.66 9.86
N GLU A 5 -0.13 -22.50 9.96
CA GLU A 5 -0.46 -23.24 11.18
C GLU A 5 0.65 -24.24 11.54
N GLN A 6 1.26 -24.85 10.52
CA GLN A 6 2.35 -25.79 10.69
C GLN A 6 3.59 -25.07 11.23
N ARG A 7 4.20 -25.62 12.28
CA ARG A 7 5.42 -25.04 12.87
C ARG A 7 6.66 -25.27 12.01
N TYR A 8 6.69 -26.36 11.25
CA TYR A 8 7.77 -26.70 10.34
C TYR A 8 7.21 -26.89 8.93
N PRO A 9 7.96 -26.50 7.89
CA PRO A 9 7.54 -26.74 6.51
C PRO A 9 7.53 -28.24 6.18
N GLU A 10 6.85 -28.60 5.09
CA GLU A 10 6.88 -29.93 4.52
C GLU A 10 8.09 -30.13 3.58
N VAL A 11 8.42 -31.38 3.31
CA VAL A 11 9.49 -31.72 2.33
C VAL A 11 9.01 -31.35 0.93
N ASP A 12 9.94 -30.89 0.09
CA ASP A 12 9.71 -30.37 -1.27
C ASP A 12 8.89 -29.06 -1.34
N GLU A 13 8.64 -28.42 -0.20
CA GLU A 13 7.95 -27.12 -0.16
C GLU A 13 8.88 -25.96 -0.53
N LEU A 14 8.34 -24.98 -1.26
CA LEU A 14 9.04 -23.74 -1.63
C LEU A 14 8.82 -22.68 -0.56
N VAL A 15 9.93 -22.19 0.01
CA VAL A 15 9.92 -21.22 1.09
C VAL A 15 10.85 -20.05 0.81
N MET A 16 10.46 -18.86 1.26
CA MET A 16 11.29 -17.66 1.23
C MET A 16 12.18 -17.60 2.47
N VAL A 17 13.49 -17.49 2.24
CA VAL A 17 14.49 -17.41 3.32
C VAL A 17 15.32 -16.16 3.24
N GLN A 18 15.77 -15.66 4.39
CA GLN A 18 16.74 -14.57 4.46
C GLN A 18 18.11 -15.11 4.88
N VAL A 19 19.16 -14.75 4.14
CA VAL A 19 20.52 -15.18 4.45
C VAL A 19 21.04 -14.46 5.69
N ARG A 20 21.29 -15.21 6.78
CA ARG A 20 21.83 -14.66 8.03
C ARG A 20 23.35 -14.61 8.01
N GLN A 21 23.97 -15.74 7.66
CA GLN A 21 25.42 -15.88 7.68
C GLN A 21 25.87 -16.90 6.64
N ILE A 22 27.03 -16.67 6.06
CA ILE A 22 27.69 -17.62 5.16
C ILE A 22 28.85 -18.25 5.93
N ALA A 23 28.86 -19.57 6.00
CA ALA A 23 29.90 -20.38 6.65
C ALA A 23 30.62 -21.25 5.61
N GLU A 24 31.66 -21.96 6.05
CA GLU A 24 32.46 -22.84 5.17
C GLU A 24 31.67 -24.08 4.70
N MET A 25 30.73 -24.57 5.50
CA MET A 25 29.91 -25.73 5.14
C MET A 25 28.66 -25.37 4.30
N GLY A 26 28.26 -24.11 4.28
CA GLY A 26 27.01 -23.67 3.66
C GLY A 26 26.56 -22.29 4.11
N ALA A 27 25.31 -21.95 3.83
CA ALA A 27 24.70 -20.70 4.27
C ALA A 27 23.61 -20.96 5.31
N TYR A 28 23.73 -20.31 6.47
CA TYR A 28 22.67 -20.27 7.47
C TYR A 28 21.67 -19.19 7.10
N VAL A 29 20.40 -19.60 7.04
CA VAL A 29 19.29 -18.75 6.61
C VAL A 29 18.16 -18.85 7.62
N LYS A 30 17.28 -17.85 7.63
CA LYS A 30 16.06 -17.83 8.44
C LYS A 30 14.86 -17.96 7.53
N LEU A 31 13.93 -18.85 7.84
CA LEU A 31 12.67 -19.01 7.10
C LEU A 31 11.70 -17.93 7.55
N LEU A 32 11.42 -16.96 6.66
CA LEU A 32 10.58 -15.80 7.01
C LEU A 32 9.10 -16.19 7.21
N GLU A 33 8.67 -17.29 6.61
CA GLU A 33 7.28 -17.78 6.68
C GLU A 33 7.02 -18.63 7.93
N TYR A 34 8.07 -19.20 8.53
CA TYR A 34 7.99 -20.18 9.61
C TYR A 34 8.76 -19.66 10.84
N ASP A 35 8.28 -18.57 11.43
CA ASP A 35 8.79 -18.07 12.72
C ASP A 35 10.30 -17.74 12.77
N ASN A 36 10.91 -17.45 11.62
CA ASN A 36 12.37 -17.26 11.51
C ASN A 36 13.19 -18.46 11.98
N ILE A 37 12.64 -19.68 11.87
CA ILE A 37 13.39 -20.91 12.16
C ILE A 37 14.65 -20.95 11.30
N GLU A 38 15.72 -21.46 11.88
CA GLU A 38 17.01 -21.55 11.21
C GLU A 38 17.03 -22.75 10.25
N GLY A 39 17.50 -22.49 9.04
CA GLY A 39 17.77 -23.50 8.02
C GLY A 39 19.19 -23.39 7.50
N MET A 40 19.68 -24.48 6.90
CA MET A 40 21.00 -24.51 6.27
C MET A 40 20.86 -24.85 4.78
N ILE A 41 21.51 -24.05 3.93
CA ILE A 41 21.71 -24.38 2.53
C ILE A 41 23.11 -24.94 2.36
N LEU A 42 23.23 -26.21 1.97
CA LEU A 42 24.52 -26.83 1.68
C LEU A 42 25.16 -26.19 0.44
N LEU A 43 26.50 -26.10 0.42
CA LEU A 43 27.25 -25.57 -0.73
C LEU A 43 26.90 -26.28 -2.06
N SER A 44 26.76 -27.61 -2.03
CA SER A 44 26.39 -28.42 -3.18
C SER A 44 24.98 -28.15 -3.70
N GLU A 45 24.11 -27.60 -2.85
CA GLU A 45 22.71 -27.30 -3.13
C GLU A 45 22.48 -25.80 -3.37
N LEU A 46 23.55 -25.01 -3.51
CA LEU A 46 23.46 -23.57 -3.76
C LEU A 46 23.36 -23.18 -5.25
N SER A 47 24.04 -23.93 -6.12
CA SER A 47 24.14 -23.62 -7.56
C SER A 47 24.23 -24.89 -8.41
N ARG A 48 23.62 -24.87 -9.60
CA ARG A 48 23.76 -25.94 -10.61
C ARG A 48 25.12 -25.92 -11.31
N ARG A 49 25.82 -24.78 -11.32
CA ARG A 49 27.10 -24.57 -12.02
C ARG A 49 28.26 -24.49 -11.03
N ARG A 50 29.47 -24.85 -11.46
CA ARG A 50 30.71 -24.70 -10.67
C ARG A 50 30.88 -23.23 -10.25
N ILE A 51 31.03 -23.01 -8.95
CA ILE A 51 31.11 -21.69 -8.35
C ILE A 51 32.57 -21.28 -8.11
N ARG A 52 32.92 -20.02 -8.38
CA ARG A 52 34.21 -19.42 -8.01
C ARG A 52 34.16 -18.72 -6.65
N SER A 53 33.03 -18.09 -6.33
CA SER A 53 32.80 -17.39 -5.06
C SER A 53 31.33 -17.44 -4.69
N ILE A 54 31.04 -17.77 -3.43
CA ILE A 54 29.70 -17.85 -2.85
C ILE A 54 29.03 -16.47 -2.71
N GLN A 55 29.82 -15.43 -2.41
CA GLN A 55 29.34 -14.07 -2.17
C GLN A 55 28.68 -13.43 -3.39
N LYS A 56 28.94 -13.96 -4.60
CA LYS A 56 28.29 -13.49 -5.83
C LYS A 56 26.86 -14.02 -5.98
N LEU A 57 26.59 -15.22 -5.44
CA LEU A 57 25.32 -15.93 -5.59
C LEU A 57 24.33 -15.64 -4.47
N ILE A 58 24.84 -15.42 -3.26
CA ILE A 58 24.05 -15.09 -2.08
C ILE A 58 24.72 -13.95 -1.33
N ARG A 59 23.91 -13.03 -0.81
CA ARG A 59 24.39 -11.94 0.05
C ARG A 59 23.65 -11.98 1.37
N ILE A 60 24.37 -11.70 2.44
CA ILE A 60 23.81 -11.57 3.78
C ILE A 60 22.72 -10.48 3.75
N GLY A 61 21.59 -10.75 4.41
CA GLY A 61 20.43 -9.87 4.47
C GLY A 61 19.47 -9.97 3.29
N ARG A 62 19.86 -10.61 2.18
CA ARG A 62 18.96 -10.79 1.03
C ARG A 62 18.03 -11.98 1.21
N ASN A 63 16.86 -11.86 0.58
CA ASN A 63 15.88 -12.92 0.51
C ASN A 63 16.15 -13.80 -0.72
N GLU A 64 16.01 -15.10 -0.55
CA GLU A 64 16.25 -16.13 -1.56
C GLU A 64 15.11 -17.15 -1.52
N VAL A 65 14.68 -17.63 -2.68
CA VAL A 65 13.72 -18.73 -2.77
C VAL A 65 14.48 -20.05 -2.77
N VAL A 66 14.08 -20.95 -1.88
CA VAL A 66 14.67 -22.29 -1.73
C VAL A 66 13.59 -23.35 -1.55
N VAL A 67 13.93 -24.59 -1.87
CA VAL A 67 13.09 -25.76 -1.60
C VAL A 67 13.59 -26.47 -0.35
N VAL A 68 12.67 -26.98 0.46
CA VAL A 68 12.96 -27.80 1.63
C VAL A 68 13.31 -29.22 1.19
N LEU A 69 14.49 -29.71 1.56
CA LEU A 69 14.91 -31.08 1.27
C LEU A 69 14.57 -32.04 2.40
N ARG A 70 14.87 -31.63 3.62
CA ARG A 70 14.71 -32.48 4.80
C ARG A 70 14.43 -31.62 6.01
N VAL A 71 13.55 -32.13 6.87
CA VAL A 71 13.16 -31.48 8.12
C VAL A 71 13.31 -32.50 9.25
N ASP A 72 14.24 -32.24 10.16
CA ASP A 72 14.37 -33.00 11.41
C ASP A 72 13.63 -32.26 12.52
N ARG A 73 12.38 -32.67 12.79
CA ARG A 73 11.47 -32.02 13.75
C ARG A 73 11.97 -32.07 15.21
N GLU A 74 12.77 -33.07 15.56
CA GLU A 74 13.31 -33.23 16.91
C GLU A 74 14.46 -32.26 17.23
N LYS A 75 15.31 -32.01 16.23
CA LYS A 75 16.50 -31.17 16.38
C LYS A 75 16.31 -29.75 15.84
N GLY A 76 15.22 -29.52 15.09
CA GLY A 76 14.92 -28.24 14.45
C GLY A 76 15.82 -27.92 13.25
N TYR A 77 16.52 -28.91 12.68
CA TYR A 77 17.36 -28.70 11.50
C TYR A 77 16.53 -28.84 10.22
N ILE A 78 16.71 -27.86 9.33
CA ILE A 78 16.07 -27.84 8.02
C ILE A 78 17.15 -27.71 6.95
N ASP A 79 17.27 -28.73 6.11
CA ASP A 79 18.15 -28.72 4.95
C ASP A 79 17.40 -28.12 3.76
N LEU A 80 18.02 -27.15 3.11
CA LEU A 80 17.43 -26.36 2.04
C LEU A 80 18.27 -26.46 0.77
N SER A 81 17.61 -26.31 -0.39
CA SER A 81 18.26 -26.25 -1.70
C SER A 81 17.79 -25.08 -2.51
N LYS A 82 18.73 -24.26 -2.98
CA LYS A 82 18.48 -23.25 -4.02
C LYS A 82 18.58 -23.86 -5.42
N ARG A 83 19.40 -24.91 -5.56
CA ARG A 83 19.71 -25.55 -6.84
C ARG A 83 18.49 -26.16 -7.52
N ARG A 84 17.55 -26.71 -6.76
CA ARG A 84 16.39 -27.45 -7.28
C ARG A 84 15.22 -26.57 -7.68
N VAL A 85 15.25 -25.28 -7.34
CA VAL A 85 14.19 -24.33 -7.67
C VAL A 85 14.23 -23.99 -9.17
N SER A 86 13.08 -24.07 -9.84
CA SER A 86 12.91 -23.65 -11.24
C SER A 86 12.51 -22.17 -11.31
N PRO A 87 12.79 -21.44 -12.40
CA PRO A 87 12.42 -20.03 -12.51
C PRO A 87 10.91 -19.78 -12.36
N GLU A 88 10.07 -20.70 -12.83
CA GLU A 88 8.61 -20.63 -12.63
C GLU A 88 8.22 -20.75 -11.15
N ASP A 89 8.94 -21.58 -10.39
CA ASP A 89 8.71 -21.80 -8.97
C ASP A 89 9.14 -20.59 -8.13
N ILE A 90 10.18 -19.87 -8.58
CA ILE A 90 10.60 -18.61 -7.96
C ILE A 90 9.44 -17.62 -7.99
N THR A 91 8.84 -17.39 -9.16
CA THR A 91 7.73 -16.44 -9.30
C THR A 91 6.51 -16.85 -8.47
N LYS A 92 6.16 -18.15 -8.46
CA LYS A 92 5.05 -18.66 -7.63
C LYS A 92 5.31 -18.47 -6.13
N CYS A 93 6.54 -18.74 -5.68
CA CYS A 93 6.94 -18.58 -4.28
C CYS A 93 6.97 -17.10 -3.88
N GLU A 94 7.51 -16.23 -4.74
CA GLU A 94 7.50 -14.78 -4.51
C GLU A 94 6.08 -14.25 -4.40
N GLU A 95 5.17 -14.67 -5.29
CA GLU A 95 3.77 -14.28 -5.24
C GLU A 95 3.11 -14.75 -3.92
N ARG A 96 3.29 -16.03 -3.54
CA ARG A 96 2.77 -16.58 -2.28
C ARG A 96 3.30 -15.83 -1.07
N TYR A 97 4.61 -15.57 -1.04
CA TYR A 97 5.25 -14.83 0.04
C TYR A 97 4.72 -13.40 0.13
N MET A 98 4.52 -12.71 -1.00
CA MET A 98 3.94 -11.36 -1.01
C MET A 98 2.51 -11.34 -0.49
N LYS A 99 1.69 -12.33 -0.86
CA LYS A 99 0.33 -12.51 -0.31
C LYS A 99 0.37 -12.69 1.20
N SER A 100 1.23 -13.57 1.70
CA SER A 100 1.37 -13.83 3.14
C SER A 100 1.93 -12.62 3.91
N LYS A 101 2.92 -11.91 3.35
CA LYS A 101 3.46 -10.67 3.91
C LYS A 101 2.40 -9.57 4.01
N ALA A 102 1.53 -9.44 3.01
CA ALA A 102 0.42 -8.50 3.04
C ALA A 102 -0.57 -8.83 4.17
N VAL A 103 -0.94 -10.11 4.32
CA VAL A 103 -1.79 -10.58 5.43
C VAL A 103 -1.12 -10.28 6.77
N ALA A 104 0.17 -10.57 6.93
CA ALA A 104 0.91 -10.29 8.17
C ALA A 104 0.95 -8.79 8.51
N SER A 105 1.13 -7.93 7.53
CA SER A 105 1.08 -6.48 7.72
C SER A 105 -0.29 -6.00 8.21
N ILE A 106 -1.38 -6.53 7.62
CA ILE A 106 -2.76 -6.21 8.02
C ILE A 106 -3.02 -6.68 9.45
N MET A 107 -2.70 -7.93 9.74
CA MET A 107 -2.96 -8.53 11.05
C MET A 107 -2.15 -7.84 12.15
N ARG A 108 -0.90 -7.44 11.87
CA ARG A 108 -0.08 -6.63 12.80
C ARG A 108 -0.71 -5.25 13.05
N HIS A 109 -1.23 -4.61 12.00
CA HIS A 109 -1.90 -3.31 12.12
C HIS A 109 -3.20 -3.41 12.94
N VAL A 110 -3.95 -4.49 12.78
CA VAL A 110 -5.15 -4.78 13.58
C VAL A 110 -4.78 -5.05 15.04
N ALA A 111 -3.75 -5.87 15.27
CA ALA A 111 -3.24 -6.18 16.61
C ALA A 111 -2.79 -4.91 17.37
N SER A 112 -2.14 -3.98 16.68
CA SER A 112 -1.69 -2.70 17.25
C SER A 112 -2.86 -1.76 17.58
N LYS A 113 -3.95 -1.79 16.80
CA LYS A 113 -5.14 -0.96 17.01
C LYS A 113 -6.11 -1.51 18.04
N LEU A 114 -5.99 -2.77 18.42
CA LEU A 114 -6.81 -3.37 19.46
C LEU A 114 -6.36 -2.86 20.83
N PRO A 115 -7.21 -2.10 21.57
CA PRO A 115 -6.93 -1.80 22.95
C PRO A 115 -6.81 -3.11 23.73
N SER A 116 -5.90 -3.15 24.70
CA SER A 116 -5.72 -4.29 25.60
C SER A 116 -7.00 -4.57 26.37
N ILE A 117 -7.84 -5.46 25.87
CA ILE A 117 -8.97 -6.01 26.62
C ILE A 117 -8.69 -7.50 26.83
N ASP A 118 -8.14 -7.73 28.03
CA ASP A 118 -8.11 -8.92 28.86
C ASP A 118 -7.48 -10.25 28.41
N ALA A 119 -6.47 -10.62 29.21
CA ALA A 119 -6.22 -11.99 29.61
C ALA A 119 -7.48 -12.55 30.31
N GLY A 120 -8.28 -13.36 29.63
CA GLY A 120 -9.47 -13.93 30.25
C GLY A 120 -10.41 -14.70 29.33
N ALA A 121 -9.89 -15.68 28.57
CA ALA A 121 -10.73 -16.73 28.00
C ALA A 121 -9.88 -17.97 27.72
N ALA A 122 -9.59 -18.75 28.78
CA ALA A 122 -9.28 -20.16 28.63
C ALA A 122 -10.60 -20.95 28.50
N PRO A 123 -10.66 -22.04 27.72
CA PRO A 123 -11.90 -22.78 27.52
C PRO A 123 -12.17 -23.69 28.72
N ALA A 124 -13.21 -23.39 29.49
CA ALA A 124 -13.76 -24.32 30.47
C ALA A 124 -14.79 -25.23 29.76
N GLY A 125 -14.56 -26.54 29.82
CA GLY A 125 -15.46 -27.55 29.30
C GLY A 125 -16.73 -27.73 30.15
N SER A 126 -17.76 -28.23 29.48
CA SER A 126 -18.83 -29.14 29.94
C SER A 126 -19.32 -29.04 31.39
N GLU A 127 -20.57 -28.59 31.60
CA GLU A 127 -21.69 -29.43 32.07
C GLU A 127 -22.99 -28.61 32.23
N ALA A 128 -24.11 -29.32 32.39
CA ALA A 128 -25.47 -28.98 32.03
C ALA A 128 -26.29 -28.14 33.05
N VAL A 129 -27.34 -27.51 32.50
CA VAL A 129 -28.63 -26.95 33.04
C VAL A 129 -29.30 -27.70 34.23
N PRO A 130 -30.39 -27.19 34.89
CA PRO A 130 -31.01 -25.83 34.95
C PRO A 130 -31.57 -25.34 36.33
N ALA A 131 -32.04 -24.07 36.35
CA ALA A 131 -33.21 -23.47 37.04
C ALA A 131 -33.39 -23.46 38.58
N ALA A 132 -33.57 -22.26 39.16
CA ALA A 132 -34.71 -21.83 40.02
C ALA A 132 -34.50 -20.38 40.55
N ALA A 133 -35.58 -19.79 41.09
CA ALA A 133 -35.93 -18.37 41.13
C ALA A 133 -35.61 -17.59 42.45
N VAL A 134 -36.23 -16.40 42.57
CA VAL A 134 -36.40 -15.38 43.66
C VAL A 134 -35.26 -14.37 43.87
N ASP A 135 -35.37 -13.03 43.88
CA ASP A 135 -36.37 -11.94 44.09
C ASP A 135 -35.99 -11.06 45.32
N VAL A 136 -36.20 -9.73 45.18
CA VAL A 136 -36.11 -8.61 46.16
C VAL A 136 -34.70 -8.15 46.62
N GLY A 137 -34.30 -6.88 46.68
CA GLY A 137 -34.92 -5.57 46.41
C GLY A 137 -34.19 -4.44 47.18
N SER A 138 -34.39 -3.19 46.74
CA SER A 138 -34.13 -1.88 47.41
C SER A 138 -32.66 -1.45 47.63
N GLY A 139 -32.24 -0.19 47.59
CA GLY A 139 -32.83 1.16 47.42
C GLY A 139 -31.64 2.16 47.55
N ASP A 140 -31.55 3.23 46.77
CA ASP A 140 -31.93 4.62 47.10
C ASP A 140 -30.71 5.57 47.31
N GLY A 141 -30.85 6.81 46.84
CA GLY A 141 -30.01 8.00 47.16
C GLY A 141 -29.00 8.39 46.07
N ALA A 142 -29.26 9.32 45.13
CA ALA A 142 -29.57 10.76 45.22
C ALA A 142 -28.41 11.67 45.71
N THR A 143 -27.93 12.55 44.81
CA THR A 143 -27.49 13.97 44.93
C THR A 143 -26.33 14.27 43.93
N GLU A 144 -26.50 15.04 42.84
CA GLU A 144 -26.65 16.49 42.66
C GLU A 144 -25.37 17.35 42.80
N LYS A 145 -25.15 18.18 41.75
CA LYS A 145 -24.52 19.52 41.70
C LYS A 145 -23.00 19.63 41.54
N GLU A 146 -22.55 20.14 40.37
CA GLU A 146 -22.13 21.55 40.09
C GLU A 146 -20.65 21.75 40.43
N ASN A 147 -19.80 22.53 39.75
CA ASN A 147 -19.84 23.40 38.57
C ASN A 147 -18.37 23.86 38.34
N ALA A 148 -18.13 24.54 37.22
CA ALA A 148 -17.13 25.59 37.03
C ALA A 148 -15.65 25.23 36.74
N SER A 149 -15.29 25.49 35.47
CA SER A 149 -14.00 26.07 35.08
C SER A 149 -13.80 27.48 35.67
N PRO A 150 -12.56 28.02 35.63
CA PRO A 150 -12.34 29.14 34.71
C PRO A 150 -10.97 29.16 34.00
N SER A 151 -10.95 29.94 32.90
CA SER A 151 -9.82 30.51 32.14
C SER A 151 -8.78 31.22 33.03
N SER A 152 -7.52 31.47 32.63
CA SER A 152 -7.14 32.52 31.64
C SER A 152 -5.61 32.69 31.48
N VAL A 153 -5.17 32.96 30.23
CA VAL A 153 -4.27 34.07 29.76
C VAL A 153 -2.74 34.08 30.01
N GLY A 154 -2.01 34.38 28.91
CA GLY A 154 -0.80 35.25 28.83
C GLY A 154 0.47 34.58 28.25
N ALA A 155 0.85 34.80 26.98
CA ALA A 155 1.78 35.84 26.45
C ALA A 155 3.26 35.63 26.90
N ASP A 156 4.36 35.79 26.15
CA ASP A 156 4.69 36.40 24.85
C ASP A 156 6.21 36.12 24.53
N LYS A 157 6.66 36.48 23.31
CA LYS A 157 8.03 36.84 22.85
C LYS A 157 9.12 35.81 22.48
N ASP A 158 9.24 35.60 21.15
CA ASP A 158 10.33 36.05 20.23
C ASP A 158 11.80 36.16 20.73
N SER A 159 12.75 35.52 20.00
CA SER A 159 13.94 36.18 19.41
C SER A 159 14.88 35.24 18.63
N LYS A 160 14.97 35.51 17.31
CA LYS A 160 16.02 35.24 16.30
C LYS A 160 17.49 35.08 16.76
N LYS A 161 18.27 34.24 16.05
CA LYS A 161 19.53 34.56 15.28
C LYS A 161 20.15 33.29 14.64
N ALA A 162 19.95 33.00 13.35
CA ALA A 162 20.83 33.29 12.19
C ALA A 162 22.17 32.50 12.08
N ARG A 163 22.32 31.70 11.01
CA ARG A 163 23.52 31.70 10.14
C ARG A 163 23.25 31.06 8.76
N ARG A 164 23.55 31.80 7.69
CA ARG A 164 23.52 31.41 6.26
C ARG A 164 24.93 31.05 5.75
N ALA A 165 24.92 30.41 4.57
CA ALA A 165 25.96 30.29 3.52
C ALA A 165 26.89 29.06 3.61
N ALA A 166 27.14 28.26 2.55
CA ALA A 166 26.98 28.46 1.11
C ALA A 166 26.85 27.14 0.28
N LYS A 167 26.15 27.26 -0.86
CA LYS A 167 26.17 26.47 -2.13
C LYS A 167 27.61 26.19 -2.63
N LYS A 168 27.97 25.24 -3.52
CA LYS A 168 27.37 24.50 -4.67
C LYS A 168 28.42 23.41 -5.05
N ALA A 169 28.10 22.21 -5.53
CA ALA A 169 28.06 21.80 -6.95
C ALA A 169 27.95 20.25 -6.98
N ASP A 170 26.88 19.68 -7.56
CA ASP A 170 26.76 19.13 -8.94
C ASP A 170 27.09 17.61 -8.99
N THR A 171 26.09 16.74 -8.82
CA THR A 171 25.32 16.00 -9.86
C THR A 171 25.92 14.62 -10.21
N ALA A 172 25.25 13.56 -9.74
CA ALA A 172 25.12 12.28 -10.47
C ALA A 172 23.97 11.44 -9.87
N ASN A 173 23.02 11.16 -10.75
CA ASN A 173 21.77 10.42 -10.62
C ASN A 173 21.98 8.90 -10.39
N ALA A 174 21.15 8.26 -9.54
CA ALA A 174 20.41 7.02 -9.86
C ALA A 174 19.82 6.35 -8.59
N ASN A 175 18.49 6.39 -8.47
CA ASN A 175 17.61 5.42 -7.78
C ASN A 175 18.16 4.70 -6.54
N GLY A 176 18.14 5.40 -5.41
CA GLY A 176 18.02 4.77 -4.09
C GLY A 176 16.56 4.79 -3.67
N VAL A 177 15.89 3.64 -3.75
CA VAL A 177 14.74 3.41 -2.87
C VAL A 177 15.33 3.39 -1.47
N GLY A 178 15.02 4.43 -0.69
CA GLY A 178 15.32 4.48 0.73
C GLY A 178 14.65 3.27 1.37
N ASP A 179 15.47 2.27 1.67
CA ASP A 179 15.19 1.27 2.67
C ASP A 179 15.27 2.03 4.01
N ASP A 180 14.15 2.66 4.37
CA ASP A 180 13.95 3.12 5.74
C ASP A 180 14.17 1.90 6.62
N GLY A 181 15.26 1.95 7.39
CA GLY A 181 15.55 0.96 8.41
C GLY A 181 14.40 0.91 9.38
N GLU A 182 13.50 -0.06 9.21
CA GLU A 182 12.70 -0.58 10.30
C GLU A 182 13.69 -1.33 11.22
N GLU A 183 14.31 -0.57 12.11
CA GLU A 183 14.77 -1.08 13.39
C GLU A 183 13.61 -1.91 13.97
N GLY A 184 13.87 -3.19 14.14
CA GLY A 184 12.92 -4.12 14.74
C GLY A 184 12.56 -3.66 16.15
N GLY A 185 11.46 -2.92 16.27
CA GLY A 185 10.77 -2.75 17.53
C GLY A 185 10.38 -4.13 18.03
N HIS A 186 11.07 -4.59 19.07
CA HIS A 186 10.58 -5.68 19.91
C HIS A 186 9.26 -5.21 20.54
N GLY A 187 8.16 -5.54 19.88
CA GLY A 187 6.84 -5.50 20.50
C GLY A 187 6.87 -6.36 21.77
N GLY A 188 6.25 -5.89 22.84
CA GLY A 188 6.25 -6.62 24.10
C GLY A 188 5.67 -8.04 23.91
N PRO A 189 6.00 -9.00 24.79
CA PRO A 189 5.49 -10.38 24.70
C PRO A 189 3.94 -10.48 24.65
N SER A 190 3.23 -9.42 25.04
CA SER A 190 1.77 -9.29 24.94
C SER A 190 1.26 -9.07 23.51
N GLU A 191 2.03 -8.40 22.64
CA GLU A 191 1.63 -8.09 21.27
C GLU A 191 1.79 -9.29 20.34
N GLU A 192 2.89 -10.04 20.49
CA GLU A 192 3.11 -11.28 19.75
C GLU A 192 2.05 -12.33 20.07
N ALA A 193 1.68 -12.48 21.35
CA ALA A 193 0.61 -13.38 21.79
C ALA A 193 -0.77 -12.99 21.24
N ARG A 194 -1.08 -11.69 21.15
CA ARG A 194 -2.33 -11.23 20.51
C ARG A 194 -2.36 -11.53 19.03
N LEU A 195 -1.23 -11.30 18.37
CA LEU A 195 -1.10 -11.54 16.94
C LEU A 195 -1.23 -13.03 16.61
N GLU A 196 -0.66 -13.92 17.42
CA GLU A 196 -0.84 -15.36 17.29
C GLU A 196 -2.31 -15.78 17.47
N ARG A 197 -3.00 -15.26 18.50
CA ARG A 197 -4.45 -15.51 18.69
C ARG A 197 -5.29 -15.06 17.50
N LEU A 198 -4.99 -13.90 16.91
CA LEU A 198 -5.70 -13.41 15.73
C LEU A 198 -5.46 -14.32 14.51
N TYR A 199 -4.26 -14.89 14.37
CA TYR A 199 -3.96 -15.86 13.32
C TYR A 199 -4.72 -17.17 13.51
N GLU A 200 -4.77 -17.68 14.74
CA GLU A 200 -5.52 -18.88 15.12
C GLU A 200 -7.03 -18.73 14.84
N GLN A 201 -7.59 -17.56 15.15
CA GLN A 201 -9.02 -17.31 14.98
C GLN A 201 -9.43 -16.99 13.53
N VAL A 202 -8.57 -16.30 12.78
CA VAL A 202 -8.95 -15.74 11.47
C VAL A 202 -8.11 -16.33 10.34
N ALA A 203 -6.79 -16.19 10.39
CA ALA A 203 -5.96 -16.47 9.22
C ALA A 203 -5.90 -17.97 8.88
N TRP A 204 -5.68 -18.87 9.85
CA TRP A 204 -5.55 -20.30 9.56
C TRP A 204 -6.85 -20.98 9.14
N PRO A 205 -8.01 -20.72 9.79
CA PRO A 205 -9.28 -21.26 9.32
C PRO A 205 -9.61 -20.82 7.89
N LEU A 206 -9.39 -19.53 7.56
CA LEU A 206 -9.59 -19.02 6.20
C LEU A 206 -8.61 -19.60 5.18
N GLY A 207 -7.38 -19.86 5.59
CA GLY A 207 -6.39 -20.54 4.76
C GLY A 207 -6.81 -21.96 4.41
N LYS A 208 -7.42 -22.70 5.34
CA LYS A 208 -7.92 -24.06 5.08
C LYS A 208 -9.10 -24.09 4.12
N THR A 209 -10.01 -23.11 4.20
CA THR A 209 -11.23 -23.09 3.39
C THR A 209 -11.01 -22.54 1.98
N TYR A 210 -10.24 -21.46 1.84
CA TYR A 210 -10.03 -20.75 0.57
C TYR A 210 -8.63 -21.00 -0.04
N GLY A 211 -7.82 -21.87 0.57
CA GLY A 211 -6.46 -22.19 0.15
C GLY A 211 -5.40 -21.20 0.64
N HIS A 212 -5.65 -19.90 0.56
CA HIS A 212 -4.75 -18.87 1.09
C HIS A 212 -5.53 -17.73 1.80
N PRO A 213 -5.10 -17.28 2.99
CA PRO A 213 -5.83 -16.24 3.75
C PRO A 213 -6.01 -14.93 2.97
N TYR A 214 -5.04 -14.59 2.12
CA TYR A 214 -5.12 -13.41 1.25
C TYR A 214 -6.29 -13.44 0.27
N ASP A 215 -6.61 -14.61 -0.30
CA ASP A 215 -7.70 -14.73 -1.27
C ASP A 215 -9.05 -14.66 -0.54
N ALA A 216 -9.14 -15.24 0.66
CA ALA A 216 -10.28 -15.02 1.56
C ALA A 216 -10.46 -13.54 1.94
N PHE A 217 -9.37 -12.80 2.20
CA PHE A 217 -9.44 -11.37 2.49
C PHE A 217 -9.90 -10.53 1.30
N LYS A 218 -9.58 -10.94 0.06
CA LYS A 218 -10.15 -10.30 -1.13
C LYS A 218 -11.65 -10.55 -1.25
N LEU A 219 -12.08 -11.80 -1.05
CA LEU A 219 -13.50 -12.15 -1.08
C LEU A 219 -14.29 -11.46 0.04
N ALA A 220 -13.66 -11.28 1.21
CA ALA A 220 -14.24 -10.52 2.32
C ALA A 220 -14.48 -9.04 1.98
N LEU A 221 -13.99 -8.50 0.87
CA LEU A 221 -14.36 -7.14 0.44
C LEU A 221 -15.74 -7.11 -0.24
N THR A 222 -16.13 -8.19 -0.92
CA THR A 222 -17.39 -8.29 -1.66
C THR A 222 -18.46 -9.04 -0.87
N GLU A 223 -18.07 -10.08 -0.15
CA GLU A 223 -18.97 -10.97 0.59
C GLU A 223 -18.45 -11.18 2.02
N GLN A 224 -18.67 -10.19 2.88
CA GLN A 224 -18.18 -10.19 4.26
C GLN A 224 -18.80 -11.33 5.08
N ASP A 225 -20.12 -11.46 5.02
CA ASP A 225 -20.87 -12.37 5.89
C ASP A 225 -20.61 -13.84 5.55
N THR A 226 -20.36 -14.18 4.28
CA THR A 226 -20.07 -15.56 3.85
C THR A 226 -18.67 -16.00 4.30
N VAL A 227 -17.68 -15.10 4.22
CA VAL A 227 -16.31 -15.42 4.61
C VAL A 227 -16.19 -15.55 6.13
N PHE A 228 -16.74 -14.61 6.90
CA PHE A 228 -16.60 -14.63 8.37
C PHE A 228 -17.54 -15.61 9.08
N SER A 229 -18.66 -16.02 8.46
CA SER A 229 -19.54 -17.06 9.02
C SER A 229 -18.91 -18.46 9.01
N THR A 230 -17.91 -18.70 8.15
CA THR A 230 -17.17 -19.97 8.14
C THR A 230 -16.20 -20.14 9.32
N LEU A 231 -16.02 -19.10 10.13
CA LEU A 231 -15.13 -19.13 11.30
C LEU A 231 -15.84 -19.76 12.51
N ALA A 232 -15.25 -20.85 13.03
CA ALA A 232 -15.75 -21.56 14.21
C ALA A 232 -15.63 -20.75 15.52
N THR A 233 -14.72 -19.77 15.57
CA THR A 233 -14.57 -18.84 16.69
C THR A 233 -14.71 -17.43 16.15
N LEU A 234 -15.86 -16.80 16.44
CA LEU A 234 -16.12 -15.44 16.04
C LEU A 234 -15.22 -14.50 16.85
N PRO A 235 -14.30 -13.76 16.22
CA PRO A 235 -13.62 -12.68 16.91
C PRO A 235 -14.64 -11.62 17.33
N SER A 236 -14.31 -10.82 18.35
CA SER A 236 -15.20 -9.77 18.82
C SER A 236 -15.62 -8.86 17.66
N SER A 237 -16.88 -8.41 17.64
CA SER A 237 -17.44 -7.59 16.56
C SER A 237 -16.59 -6.33 16.27
N ALA A 238 -15.95 -5.77 17.30
CA ALA A 238 -14.98 -4.68 17.17
C ALA A 238 -13.71 -5.07 16.40
N THR A 239 -13.21 -6.30 16.56
CA THR A 239 -12.05 -6.80 15.82
C THR A 239 -12.37 -6.97 14.34
N VAL A 240 -13.56 -7.49 14.01
CA VAL A 240 -13.99 -7.68 12.61
C VAL A 240 -14.10 -6.35 11.89
N SER A 241 -14.69 -5.33 12.51
CA SER A 241 -14.83 -4.00 11.87
C SER A 241 -13.46 -3.33 11.62
N ILE A 242 -12.53 -3.44 12.57
CA ILE A 242 -11.16 -2.95 12.41
C ILE A 242 -10.41 -3.74 11.33
N LEU A 243 -10.60 -5.06 11.29
CA LEU A 243 -10.00 -5.93 10.28
C LEU A 243 -10.53 -5.57 8.89
N VAL A 244 -11.84 -5.54 8.68
CA VAL A 244 -12.48 -5.21 7.40
C VAL A 244 -12.08 -3.82 6.92
N SER A 245 -12.08 -2.82 7.80
CA SER A 245 -11.64 -1.46 7.42
C SER A 245 -10.15 -1.40 7.05
N THR A 246 -9.32 -2.23 7.68
CA THR A 246 -7.89 -2.31 7.35
C THR A 246 -7.66 -3.07 6.04
N ILE A 247 -8.40 -4.17 5.81
CA ILE A 247 -8.38 -4.92 4.55
C ILE A 247 -8.84 -4.02 3.41
N ALA A 248 -9.96 -3.30 3.57
CA ALA A 248 -10.45 -2.35 2.58
C ALA A 248 -9.37 -1.32 2.23
N ARG A 249 -8.71 -0.73 3.23
CA ARG A 249 -7.65 0.27 2.97
C ARG A 249 -6.40 -0.30 2.28
N ARG A 250 -6.02 -1.55 2.57
CA ARG A 250 -4.74 -2.12 2.14
C ARG A 250 -4.83 -3.05 0.93
N LEU A 251 -5.96 -3.70 0.70
CA LEU A 251 -6.18 -4.63 -0.44
C LEU A 251 -6.94 -4.00 -1.60
N THR A 252 -7.79 -2.99 -1.35
CA THR A 252 -8.40 -2.30 -2.49
C THR A 252 -7.32 -1.49 -3.21
N PRO A 253 -7.27 -1.55 -4.54
CA PRO A 253 -6.39 -0.70 -5.31
C PRO A 253 -6.72 0.75 -4.96
N GLN A 254 -5.76 1.45 -4.36
CA GLN A 254 -5.90 2.86 -4.05
C GLN A 254 -6.09 3.61 -5.38
N PRO A 255 -7.05 4.55 -5.45
CA PRO A 255 -7.31 5.29 -6.66
C PRO A 255 -6.06 6.09 -7.03
N ILE A 256 -5.55 5.82 -8.23
CA ILE A 256 -4.39 6.50 -8.79
C ILE A 256 -4.84 7.65 -9.68
N LYS A 257 -4.17 8.78 -9.55
CA LYS A 257 -4.36 9.91 -10.46
C LYS A 257 -3.45 9.73 -11.67
N LEU A 258 -4.02 9.77 -12.86
CA LEU A 258 -3.26 9.82 -14.11
C LEU A 258 -3.36 11.19 -14.75
N ARG A 259 -2.29 11.56 -15.43
CA ARG A 259 -2.14 12.85 -16.11
C ARG A 259 -1.61 12.65 -17.52
N ALA A 260 -2.10 13.44 -18.46
CA ALA A 260 -1.47 13.67 -19.74
C ALA A 260 -1.40 15.16 -20.05
N ASP A 261 -0.31 15.57 -20.68
CA ASP A 261 -0.08 16.95 -21.10
C ASP A 261 -0.20 17.03 -22.61
N ILE A 262 -1.11 17.87 -23.07
CA ILE A 262 -1.38 18.09 -24.48
C ILE A 262 -1.20 19.57 -24.81
N GLU A 263 -0.61 19.84 -25.96
CA GLU A 263 -0.51 21.17 -26.53
C GLU A 263 -1.55 21.28 -27.64
N LEU A 264 -2.46 22.25 -27.53
CA LEU A 264 -3.52 22.50 -28.50
C LEU A 264 -3.28 23.85 -29.16
N THR A 265 -3.17 23.84 -30.49
CA THR A 265 -3.01 25.05 -31.30
C THR A 265 -4.10 25.11 -32.35
N CYS A 266 -4.71 26.27 -32.54
CA CYS A 266 -5.67 26.51 -33.62
C CYS A 266 -5.58 27.97 -34.05
N TYR A 267 -5.24 28.19 -35.32
CA TYR A 267 -5.02 29.53 -35.89
C TYR A 267 -6.24 30.06 -36.66
N THR A 268 -7.36 29.35 -36.63
CA THR A 268 -8.58 29.81 -37.28
C THR A 268 -9.24 30.95 -36.48
N PRO A 269 -10.01 31.84 -37.12
CA PRO A 269 -10.71 32.92 -36.41
C PRO A 269 -11.68 32.45 -35.31
N ALA A 270 -12.14 31.19 -35.39
CA ALA A 270 -12.96 30.52 -34.37
C ALA A 270 -12.14 29.55 -33.49
N GLY A 271 -10.82 29.75 -33.37
CA GLY A 271 -9.90 28.80 -32.74
C GLY A 271 -10.21 28.50 -31.27
N ILE A 272 -10.66 29.49 -30.50
CA ILE A 272 -11.03 29.31 -29.09
C ILE A 272 -12.23 28.36 -28.96
N ASP A 273 -13.24 28.52 -29.81
CA ASP A 273 -14.43 27.67 -29.80
C ASP A 273 -14.10 26.27 -30.30
N ALA A 274 -13.17 26.15 -31.25
CA ALA A 274 -12.66 24.86 -31.71
C ALA A 274 -11.96 24.09 -30.59
N ILE A 275 -11.09 24.75 -29.81
CA ILE A 275 -10.40 24.15 -28.68
C ILE A 275 -11.40 23.76 -27.58
N LYS A 276 -12.35 24.64 -27.22
CA LYS A 276 -13.40 24.31 -26.24
C LYS A 276 -14.24 23.11 -26.69
N LYS A 277 -14.60 23.03 -27.97
CA LYS A 277 -15.37 21.92 -28.53
C LYS A 277 -14.58 20.60 -28.52
N ALA A 278 -13.29 20.66 -28.85
CA ALA A 278 -12.40 19.50 -28.78
C ALA A 278 -12.20 19.01 -27.34
N LEU A 279 -11.98 19.91 -26.38
CA LEU A 279 -11.88 19.50 -24.97
C LEU A 279 -13.17 18.86 -24.45
N ARG A 280 -14.35 19.39 -24.83
CA ARG A 280 -15.64 18.78 -24.47
C ARG A 280 -15.85 17.40 -25.09
N SER A 281 -15.34 17.14 -26.31
CA SER A 281 -15.44 15.79 -26.90
C SER A 281 -14.56 14.79 -26.16
N GLY A 282 -13.39 15.22 -25.66
CA GLY A 282 -12.56 14.43 -24.74
C GLY A 282 -13.22 14.17 -23.38
N GLU A 283 -13.89 15.16 -22.80
CA GLU A 283 -14.64 14.99 -21.53
C GLU A 283 -15.86 14.06 -21.68
N LYS A 284 -16.46 13.99 -22.88
CA LYS A 284 -17.60 13.10 -23.15
C LYS A 284 -17.22 11.61 -23.10
N GLU A 285 -15.96 11.28 -23.32
CA GLU A 285 -15.42 9.91 -23.18
C GLU A 285 -15.21 9.49 -21.70
N SER A 286 -15.48 10.39 -20.75
CA SER A 286 -15.44 10.08 -19.32
C SER A 286 -16.54 9.10 -18.91
N ASN A 287 -16.24 8.28 -17.89
CA ASN A 287 -17.19 7.34 -17.29
C ASN A 287 -17.22 7.53 -15.77
N GLU A 288 -18.23 6.96 -15.09
CA GLU A 288 -18.35 7.07 -13.62
C GLU A 288 -17.12 6.48 -12.89
N THR A 289 -16.54 5.42 -13.45
CA THR A 289 -15.33 4.76 -12.93
C THR A 289 -14.02 5.50 -13.26
N VAL A 290 -14.01 6.32 -14.30
CA VAL A 290 -12.82 7.04 -14.82
C VAL A 290 -13.26 8.43 -15.27
N PRO A 291 -13.46 9.38 -14.34
CA PRO A 291 -13.78 10.75 -14.68
C PRO A 291 -12.56 11.44 -15.30
N ILE A 292 -12.73 12.08 -16.46
CA ILE A 292 -11.69 12.86 -17.13
C ILE A 292 -11.99 14.34 -16.92
N LYS A 293 -11.01 15.12 -16.46
CA LYS A 293 -11.11 16.56 -16.26
C LYS A 293 -9.99 17.26 -17.03
N ALA A 294 -10.36 18.13 -17.96
CA ALA A 294 -9.42 18.98 -18.67
C ALA A 294 -9.19 20.29 -17.89
N LYS A 295 -7.93 20.68 -17.70
CA LYS A 295 -7.55 21.97 -17.10
C LYS A 295 -6.60 22.71 -18.03
N LEU A 296 -6.83 24.01 -18.20
CA LEU A 296 -5.89 24.90 -18.87
C LEU A 296 -4.78 25.25 -17.87
N VAL A 297 -3.51 25.08 -18.27
CA VAL A 297 -2.38 25.62 -17.51
C VAL A 297 -2.05 27.01 -18.05
N ALA A 298 -1.79 27.07 -19.36
CA ALA A 298 -1.43 28.28 -20.09
C ALA A 298 -1.63 27.99 -21.58
N PRO A 299 -2.14 28.90 -22.41
CA PRO A 299 -2.10 28.66 -23.86
C PRO A 299 -0.65 28.48 -24.33
N PRO A 300 -0.30 27.47 -25.16
CA PRO A 300 -1.13 26.40 -25.75
C PRO A 300 -1.19 25.07 -24.96
N LEU A 301 -0.70 25.02 -23.72
CA LEU A 301 -0.62 23.85 -22.82
C LEU A 301 -1.89 23.58 -22.00
N TYR A 302 -2.42 22.36 -22.16
CA TYR A 302 -3.56 21.83 -21.43
C TYR A 302 -3.20 20.50 -20.76
N VAL A 303 -3.85 20.22 -19.64
CA VAL A 303 -3.63 19.02 -18.84
C VAL A 303 -4.93 18.25 -18.69
N LEU A 304 -4.89 16.98 -19.07
CA LEU A 304 -5.96 16.02 -18.82
C LEU A 304 -5.63 15.26 -17.53
N SER A 305 -6.53 15.28 -16.57
CA SER A 305 -6.40 14.56 -15.31
C SER A 305 -7.54 13.58 -15.14
N THR A 306 -7.24 12.36 -14.67
CA THR A 306 -8.23 11.38 -14.29
C THR A 306 -7.85 10.72 -12.98
N ASN A 307 -8.84 10.21 -12.25
CA ASN A 307 -8.64 9.43 -11.05
C ASN A 307 -9.33 8.09 -11.22
N ALA A 308 -8.60 6.99 -11.12
CA ALA A 308 -9.12 5.65 -11.39
C ALA A 308 -8.45 4.61 -10.50
N THR A 309 -9.17 3.54 -10.17
CA THR A 309 -8.62 2.39 -9.44
C THR A 309 -7.82 1.46 -10.34
N ASP A 310 -8.19 1.37 -11.62
CA ASP A 310 -7.50 0.57 -12.61
C ASP A 310 -6.62 1.44 -13.52
N LYS A 311 -5.31 1.17 -13.48
CA LYS A 311 -4.30 1.84 -14.31
C LYS A 311 -4.52 1.60 -15.80
N TYR A 312 -4.80 0.37 -16.21
CA TYR A 312 -4.84 0.03 -17.64
C TYR A 312 -6.08 0.60 -18.30
N ALA A 313 -7.25 0.41 -17.67
CA ALA A 313 -8.48 1.01 -18.14
C ALA A 313 -8.40 2.54 -18.20
N ALA A 314 -7.73 3.17 -17.24
CA ALA A 314 -7.56 4.62 -17.23
C ALA A 314 -6.63 5.12 -18.33
N VAL A 315 -5.52 4.44 -18.60
CA VAL A 315 -4.61 4.78 -19.70
C VAL A 315 -5.34 4.67 -21.04
N ASP A 316 -6.00 3.54 -21.32
CA ASP A 316 -6.75 3.32 -22.57
C ASP A 316 -7.82 4.40 -22.78
N ARG A 317 -8.56 4.74 -21.72
CA ARG A 317 -9.58 5.80 -21.77
C ARG A 317 -8.99 7.17 -22.05
N LEU A 318 -7.85 7.51 -21.43
CA LEU A 318 -7.21 8.79 -21.66
C LEU A 318 -6.63 8.88 -23.08
N GLU A 319 -6.10 7.78 -23.63
CA GLU A 319 -5.64 7.71 -25.02
C GLU A 319 -6.81 7.91 -26.00
N ARG A 320 -7.95 7.23 -25.80
CA ARG A 320 -9.17 7.45 -26.60
C ARG A 320 -9.66 8.90 -26.52
N ALA A 321 -9.60 9.52 -25.35
CA ALA A 321 -9.96 10.92 -25.19
C ALA A 321 -9.03 11.83 -26.01
N ILE A 322 -7.71 11.57 -25.99
CA ILE A 322 -6.73 12.31 -26.80
C ILE A 322 -7.01 12.13 -28.30
N GLU A 323 -7.31 10.92 -28.77
CA GLU A 323 -7.68 10.66 -30.17
C GLU A 323 -8.97 11.40 -30.57
N SER A 324 -9.99 11.41 -29.72
CA SER A 324 -11.23 12.16 -29.94
C SER A 324 -11.00 13.67 -30.03
N ILE A 325 -10.15 14.21 -29.14
CA ILE A 325 -9.73 15.62 -29.18
C ILE A 325 -8.96 15.90 -30.47
N GLN A 326 -8.04 15.01 -30.86
CA GLN A 326 -7.25 15.13 -32.08
C GLN A 326 -8.14 15.20 -33.33
N GLY A 327 -9.08 14.27 -33.50
CA GLY A 327 -10.02 14.30 -34.62
C GLY A 327 -10.91 15.55 -34.63
N SER A 328 -11.33 16.00 -33.44
CA SER A 328 -12.16 17.20 -33.30
C SER A 328 -11.41 18.50 -33.62
N ILE A 329 -10.12 18.60 -33.28
CA ILE A 329 -9.30 19.79 -33.54
C ILE A 329 -8.80 19.84 -34.99
N GLU A 330 -8.41 18.70 -35.57
CA GLU A 330 -7.98 18.60 -36.98
C GLU A 330 -9.13 18.97 -37.93
N SER A 331 -10.36 18.54 -37.62
CA SER A 331 -11.55 18.91 -38.41
C SER A 331 -11.82 20.43 -38.47
N GLN A 332 -11.27 21.19 -37.52
CA GLN A 332 -11.44 22.64 -37.39
C GLN A 332 -10.16 23.41 -37.74
N GLY A 333 -9.16 22.74 -38.33
CA GLY A 333 -7.91 23.37 -38.78
C GLY A 333 -6.89 23.65 -37.68
N GLY A 334 -6.97 22.96 -36.54
CA GLY A 334 -5.96 23.01 -35.49
C GLY A 334 -5.10 21.75 -35.42
N SER A 335 -4.13 21.75 -34.51
CA SER A 335 -3.15 20.67 -34.29
C SER A 335 -3.00 20.34 -32.81
N LEU A 336 -2.76 19.06 -32.51
CA LEU A 336 -2.54 18.53 -31.16
C LEU A 336 -1.15 17.89 -31.08
N VAL A 337 -0.37 18.26 -30.05
CA VAL A 337 0.92 17.61 -29.74
C VAL A 337 0.89 17.08 -28.32
N VAL A 338 1.11 15.77 -28.14
CA VAL A 338 1.20 15.15 -26.81
C VAL A 338 2.60 15.37 -26.24
N LYS A 339 2.73 16.21 -25.21
CA LYS A 339 4.00 16.42 -24.49
C LYS A 339 4.29 15.28 -23.53
N MET A 340 3.25 14.83 -22.83
CA MET A 340 3.36 13.75 -21.85
C MET A 340 2.19 12.78 -22.06
N LYS A 341 2.53 11.54 -22.38
CA LYS A 341 1.57 10.44 -22.45
C LYS A 341 0.93 10.17 -21.07
N PRO A 342 -0.24 9.52 -21.02
CA PRO A 342 -0.91 9.20 -19.77
C PRO A 342 0.02 8.47 -18.78
N LYS A 343 0.36 9.15 -17.68
CA LYS A 343 1.23 8.62 -16.64
C LYS A 343 0.58 8.82 -15.27
N ALA A 344 0.73 7.84 -14.39
CA ALA A 344 0.37 7.99 -12.99
C ALA A 344 1.27 9.04 -12.34
N ILE A 345 0.65 10.01 -11.65
CA ILE A 345 1.35 11.08 -10.97
C ILE A 345 1.37 10.84 -9.46
N SER A 346 2.49 11.20 -8.84
CA SER A 346 2.66 11.24 -7.40
C SER A 346 2.06 12.52 -6.80
N GLU A 347 1.83 12.54 -5.48
CA GLU A 347 1.37 13.74 -4.77
C GLU A 347 2.32 14.93 -4.94
N THR A 348 3.63 14.68 -5.03
CA THR A 348 4.64 15.72 -5.26
C THR A 348 4.50 16.36 -6.64
N GLU A 349 4.36 15.55 -7.69
CA GLU A 349 4.17 16.07 -9.07
C GLU A 349 2.84 16.84 -9.22
N GLU A 350 1.82 16.49 -8.43
CA GLU A 350 0.56 17.23 -8.36
C GLU A 350 0.74 18.60 -7.70
N GLN A 351 1.50 18.68 -6.60
CA GLN A 351 1.82 19.95 -5.94
C GLN A 351 2.64 20.87 -6.83
N ASP A 352 3.66 20.35 -7.51
CA ASP A 352 4.49 21.12 -8.44
C ASP A 352 3.66 21.70 -9.58
N LEU A 353 2.72 20.92 -10.13
CA LEU A 353 1.80 21.41 -11.15
C LEU A 353 0.84 22.47 -10.62
N ALA A 354 0.29 22.27 -9.42
CA ALA A 354 -0.60 23.25 -8.81
C ALA A 354 0.12 24.59 -8.58
N GLN A 355 1.39 24.54 -8.16
CA GLN A 355 2.24 25.73 -8.05
C GLN A 355 2.51 26.37 -9.41
N LEU A 356 2.79 25.57 -10.44
CA LEU A 356 2.96 26.07 -11.81
C LEU A 356 1.69 26.76 -12.32
N MET A 357 0.53 26.13 -12.15
CA MET A 357 -0.78 26.69 -12.53
C MET A 357 -1.07 27.99 -11.79
N ALA A 358 -0.77 28.05 -10.49
CA ALA A 358 -0.95 29.26 -9.68
C ALA A 358 -0.02 30.39 -10.13
N LYS A 359 1.25 30.09 -10.39
CA LYS A 359 2.25 31.06 -10.84
C LYS A 359 1.89 31.63 -12.20
N VAL A 360 1.59 30.77 -13.17
CA VAL A 360 1.21 31.22 -14.52
C VAL A 360 -0.14 31.95 -14.51
N GLY A 361 -1.07 31.54 -13.63
CA GLY A 361 -2.31 32.28 -13.39
C GLY A 361 -2.09 33.69 -12.85
N GLN A 362 -1.12 33.88 -11.95
CA GLN A 362 -0.73 35.20 -11.44
C GLN A 362 -0.07 36.05 -12.53
N GLU A 363 0.90 35.50 -13.25
CA GLU A 363 1.61 36.20 -14.34
C GLU A 363 0.64 36.66 -15.45
N ASN A 364 -0.36 35.84 -15.80
CA ASN A 364 -1.38 36.23 -16.78
C ASN A 364 -2.35 37.30 -16.24
N ALA A 365 -2.57 37.37 -14.93
CA ALA A 365 -3.47 38.35 -14.33
C ALA A 365 -2.81 39.74 -14.17
N GLU A 366 -1.51 39.79 -13.91
CA GLU A 366 -0.75 41.04 -13.68
C GLU A 366 -0.46 41.82 -14.97
N VAL A 367 -0.52 41.20 -16.16
CA VAL A 367 -0.19 41.84 -17.45
C VAL A 367 -1.38 42.58 -18.09
N SER A 368 -2.61 42.41 -17.60
CA SER A 368 -3.83 42.99 -18.21
C SER A 368 -4.06 44.50 -17.95
N GLY A 369 -3.06 45.24 -17.43
CA GLY A 369 -3.26 46.56 -16.84
C GLY A 369 -2.65 47.79 -17.51
N ASP A 370 -1.83 47.66 -18.57
CA ASP A 370 -1.01 48.79 -19.10
C ASP A 370 -1.34 49.18 -20.56
N GLU A 371 -2.62 49.35 -20.91
CA GLU A 371 -3.00 50.09 -22.13
C GLU A 371 -4.13 51.08 -21.84
N GLU A 372 -3.79 52.22 -21.21
CA GLU A 372 -4.49 53.50 -21.39
C GLU A 372 -3.61 54.63 -20.84
N GLU A 373 -2.78 55.22 -21.69
CA GLU A 373 -2.36 56.64 -21.66
C GLU A 373 -1.33 56.92 -22.77
N ASP A 374 -1.79 57.01 -24.02
CA ASP A 374 -1.09 57.85 -25.01
C ASP A 374 -2.01 58.25 -26.19
N GLU A 375 -2.98 59.12 -25.94
CA GLU A 375 -3.49 60.04 -26.97
C GLU A 375 -3.76 61.42 -26.36
N GLY A 376 -2.88 62.36 -26.63
CA GLY A 376 -3.11 63.77 -26.29
C GLY A 376 -1.92 64.69 -26.58
N VAL A 377 -1.65 64.96 -27.87
CA VAL A 377 -0.96 66.20 -28.30
C VAL A 377 -1.82 66.94 -29.29
#